data_AF-A0A0F9AZ79-F1
#
_entry.id   AF-A0A0F9AZ79-F1
#
_cell.length_a   1.000
_cell.length_b   1.000
_cell.length_c   1.000
_cell.angle_alpha   90.00
_cell.angle_beta   90.00
_cell.angle_gamma   90.00
#
_symmetry.space_group_name_H-M   'P 1'
#
loop_
_entity.id
_entity.type
_entity.pdbx_description
1 polymer ?
#
loop_
_entity_poly.entity_id
_entity_poly.type
_entity_poly.pdbx_seq_one_letter_code
_entity_poly.pdbx_strand_id
1 'polypeptide(L)'
;VVTQPSDVDDFLYGMNKDTQAQVTLLDHNGSYHTLDGEPCQALCSEQLTHYVKQYLANEGHCCLSKIEQLTPQQAFNLVALS
;
A
#
# COMPACT_ATOMS: atom_id res chain seq x y z
N VAL A 1 2.34 -7.24 5.04
CA VAL A 1 2.10 -6.30 6.16
C VAL A 1 3.44 -5.97 6.79
N VAL A 2 3.80 -4.69 6.90
CA VAL A 2 5.02 -4.28 7.62
C VAL A 2 4.75 -4.43 9.11
N THR A 3 5.48 -5.31 9.77
CA THR A 3 5.29 -5.63 11.19
C THR A 3 6.38 -5.03 12.08
N GLN A 4 7.53 -4.70 11.51
CA GLN A 4 8.68 -4.13 12.19
C GLN A 4 9.31 -3.02 11.34
N PRO A 5 9.94 -1.99 11.94
CA PRO A 5 10.60 -0.92 11.19
C PRO A 5 11.70 -1.45 10.25
N SER A 6 12.35 -2.57 10.61
CA SER A 6 13.32 -3.26 9.77
C SER A 6 12.74 -3.86 8.49
N ASP A 7 11.44 -4.20 8.46
CA ASP A 7 10.81 -4.70 7.24
C ASP A 7 10.77 -3.60 6.18
N VAL A 8 10.51 -2.35 6.58
CA VAL A 8 10.52 -1.19 5.68
C VAL A 8 11.91 -0.99 5.08
N ASP A 9 12.96 -1.02 5.91
CA ASP A 9 14.34 -0.90 5.44
C ASP A 9 14.71 -1.98 4.42
N ASP A 10 14.25 -3.23 4.62
CA ASP A 10 14.49 -4.33 3.67
C ASP A 10 13.78 -4.09 2.32
N PHE A 11 12.52 -3.62 2.34
CA PHE A 11 11.79 -3.24 1.14
C PHE A 11 12.43 -2.04 0.40
N LEU A 12 13.01 -1.11 1.14
CA LEU A 12 13.64 0.10 0.58
C LEU A 12 15.08 -0.15 0.10
N TYR A 13 15.76 -1.18 0.62
CA TYR A 13 17.16 -1.47 0.34
C TYR A 13 17.45 -1.64 -1.17
N GLY A 14 16.49 -2.19 -1.92
CA GLY A 14 16.57 -2.36 -3.38
C GLY A 14 16.06 -1.18 -4.20
N MET A 15 15.52 -0.13 -3.57
CA MET A 15 14.79 0.94 -4.23
C MET A 15 15.65 2.20 -4.38
N ASN A 16 15.71 2.77 -5.58
CA ASN A 16 16.43 4.03 -5.80
C ASN A 16 15.78 5.19 -5.04
N LYS A 17 16.58 6.18 -4.64
CA LYS A 17 16.12 7.33 -3.84
C LYS A 17 14.96 8.11 -4.49
N ASP A 18 14.95 8.24 -5.81
CA ASP A 18 13.86 8.89 -6.54
C ASP A 18 12.54 8.11 -6.44
N THR A 19 12.62 6.78 -6.33
CA THR A 19 11.46 5.91 -6.14
C THR A 19 11.01 5.97 -4.69
N GLN A 20 11.95 5.96 -3.73
CA GLN A 20 11.65 6.09 -2.29
C GLN A 20 10.91 7.41 -1.99
N ALA A 21 11.31 8.52 -2.63
CA ALA A 21 10.64 9.82 -2.47
C ALA A 21 9.18 9.84 -2.97
N GLN A 22 8.78 8.85 -3.77
CA GLN A 22 7.42 8.68 -4.28
C GLN A 22 6.63 7.60 -3.52
N VAL A 23 7.23 6.97 -2.50
CA VAL A 23 6.55 5.97 -1.69
C VAL A 23 5.58 6.66 -0.74
N THR A 24 4.33 6.24 -0.82
CA THR A 24 3.28 6.61 0.12
C THR A 24 2.95 5.41 0.98
N LEU A 25 3.04 5.61 2.29
CA LEU A 25 2.62 4.66 3.30
C LEU A 25 1.17 4.94 3.72
N LEU A 26 0.38 3.87 3.80
CA LEU A 26 -0.97 3.90 4.35
C LEU A 26 -0.96 3.21 5.72
N ASP A 27 -1.34 3.94 6.76
CA ASP A 27 -1.46 3.36 8.11
C ASP A 27 -2.82 2.66 8.33
N HIS A 28 -2.91 1.94 9.45
CA HIS A 28 -4.13 1.25 9.90
C HIS A 28 -5.29 2.20 10.24
N ASN A 29 -5.00 3.47 10.53
CA ASN A 29 -6.00 4.51 10.81
C ASN A 29 -6.55 5.14 9.51
N GLY A 30 -6.04 4.75 8.34
CA GLY A 30 -6.45 5.34 7.06
C GLY A 30 -5.67 6.61 6.69
N SER A 31 -4.61 6.94 7.42
CA SER A 31 -3.78 8.12 7.18
C SER A 31 -2.62 7.80 6.25
N TYR A 32 -2.32 8.76 5.37
CA TYR A 32 -1.26 8.66 4.39
C TYR A 32 -0.05 9.49 4.80
N HIS A 33 1.13 8.88 4.78
CA HIS A 33 2.39 9.53 5.11
C HIS A 33 3.52 9.08 4.18
N THR A 34 4.57 9.89 4.05
CA THR A 34 5.78 9.52 3.32
C THR A 34 6.66 8.60 4.16
N LEU A 35 7.73 8.06 3.57
CA LEU A 35 8.76 7.32 4.31
C LEU A 35 9.41 8.14 5.44
N ASP A 36 9.46 9.45 5.28
CA ASP A 36 9.98 10.38 6.29
C ASP A 36 8.98 10.64 7.43
N GLY A 37 7.77 10.07 7.36
CA GLY A 37 6.69 10.26 8.34
C GLY A 37 5.87 11.53 8.14
N GLU A 38 6.13 12.28 7.06
CA GLU A 38 5.40 13.51 6.76
C GLU A 38 4.01 13.18 6.17
N PRO A 39 2.94 13.87 6.57
CA PRO A 39 1.61 13.66 6.00
C PRO A 39 1.63 13.99 4.50
N CYS A 40 1.03 13.13 3.69
CA CYS A 40 1.00 13.30 2.25
C CYS A 40 -0.42 13.22 1.70
N GLN A 41 -0.55 13.53 0.40
CA GLN A 41 -1.84 13.53 -0.26
C GLN A 41 -2.42 12.11 -0.26
N ALA A 42 -3.65 11.99 0.22
CA ALA A 42 -4.38 10.73 0.22
C ALA A 42 -4.59 10.22 -1.21
N LEU A 43 -4.37 8.92 -1.41
CA LEU A 43 -4.69 8.27 -2.68
C LEU A 43 -6.21 8.27 -2.89
N CYS A 44 -6.64 8.53 -4.12
CA CYS A 44 -8.03 8.38 -4.50
C CYS A 44 -8.43 6.89 -4.41
N SER A 45 -9.70 6.61 -4.11
CA SER A 45 -10.21 5.24 -3.97
C SER A 45 -9.92 4.36 -5.19
N GLU A 46 -9.95 4.94 -6.40
CA GLU A 46 -9.61 4.25 -7.65
C GLU A 46 -8.13 3.86 -7.71
N GLN A 47 -7.23 4.78 -7.33
CA GLN A 47 -5.78 4.54 -7.31
C GLN A 47 -5.43 3.46 -6.27
N LEU A 48 -5.98 3.59 -5.06
CA LEU A 48 -5.80 2.61 -4.00
C LEU A 48 -6.28 1.22 -4.47
N THR A 49 -7.46 1.17 -5.08
CA THR A 49 -8.01 -0.08 -5.63
C THR A 49 -7.12 -0.68 -6.70
N HIS A 50 -6.57 0.13 -7.59
CA HIS A 50 -5.64 -0.31 -8.62
C HIS A 50 -4.39 -0.97 -8.00
N TYR A 51 -3.76 -0.32 -7.02
CA TYR A 51 -2.57 -0.86 -6.35
C TYR A 51 -2.86 -2.16 -5.59
N VAL A 52 -3.95 -2.22 -4.83
CA VAL A 52 -4.33 -3.44 -4.09
C VAL A 52 -4.64 -4.58 -5.05
N LYS A 53 -5.32 -4.31 -6.18
CA LYS A 53 -5.55 -5.32 -7.21
C LYS A 53 -4.25 -5.82 -7.82
N GLN A 54 -3.32 -4.94 -8.16
CA GLN A 54 -2.03 -5.37 -8.69
C GLN A 54 -1.27 -6.24 -7.68
N TYR A 55 -1.25 -5.84 -6.40
CA TYR A 55 -0.64 -6.63 -5.34
C TYR A 55 -1.28 -8.02 -5.24
N LEU A 56 -2.60 -8.10 -5.11
CA LEU A 56 -3.31 -9.37 -5.01
C LEU A 56 -3.14 -10.23 -6.26
N ALA A 57 -3.04 -9.63 -7.45
CA ALA A 57 -2.79 -10.35 -8.69
C ALA A 57 -1.38 -10.97 -8.69
N ASN A 58 -0.37 -10.25 -8.17
CA ASN A 58 0.99 -10.75 -8.02
C ASN A 58 1.06 -11.89 -6.98
N GLU A 59 0.26 -11.83 -5.92
CA GLU A 59 0.11 -12.91 -4.92
C GLU A 59 -0.71 -14.11 -5.45
N GLY A 60 -1.26 -14.03 -6.67
CA GLY A 60 -1.97 -15.14 -7.33
C GLY A 60 -3.50 -15.17 -7.11
N HIS A 61 -4.10 -14.12 -6.56
CA HIS A 61 -5.56 -14.03 -6.43
C HIS A 61 -6.23 -13.74 -7.79
N CYS A 62 -7.12 -14.63 -8.25
CA CYS A 62 -7.72 -14.53 -9.59
C CYS A 62 -9.13 -13.89 -9.66
N CYS A 63 -9.71 -13.44 -8.56
CA CYS A 63 -11.11 -12.97 -8.48
C CYS A 63 -11.24 -11.48 -8.13
N LEU A 64 -10.41 -10.62 -8.71
CA LEU A 64 -10.29 -9.21 -8.34
C LEU A 64 -11.31 -8.28 -9.04
N SER A 65 -12.05 -8.80 -10.02
CA SER A 65 -13.00 -8.03 -10.83
C SER A 65 -14.17 -7.46 -10.01
N LYS A 66 -14.50 -8.05 -8.85
CA LYS A 66 -15.57 -7.58 -7.96
C LYS A 66 -15.18 -6.39 -7.08
N ILE A 67 -13.90 -6.01 -7.07
CA ILE A 67 -13.41 -4.92 -6.24
C ILE A 67 -13.51 -3.64 -7.07
N GLU A 68 -14.56 -2.84 -6.93
CA GLU A 68 -14.70 -1.59 -7.73
C GLU A 68 -14.02 -0.40 -7.08
N GLN A 69 -14.27 -0.18 -5.78
CA GLN A 69 -13.64 0.86 -4.99
C GLN A 69 -13.37 0.35 -3.57
N LEU A 70 -12.15 0.53 -3.10
CA LEU A 70 -11.72 0.22 -1.74
C LEU A 70 -11.54 1.50 -0.94
N THR A 71 -11.99 1.46 0.32
CA THR A 71 -11.53 2.41 1.32
C THR A 71 -10.14 2.00 1.85
N PRO A 72 -9.37 2.92 2.43
CA PRO A 72 -8.08 2.61 3.04
C PRO A 72 -8.13 1.44 4.02
N GLN A 73 -9.16 1.38 4.86
CA GLN A 73 -9.36 0.27 5.81
C GLN A 73 -9.67 -1.06 5.11
N GLN A 74 -10.48 -1.05 4.05
CA GLN A 74 -10.76 -2.27 3.28
C GLN A 74 -9.52 -2.79 2.56
N ALA A 75 -8.72 -1.88 1.98
CA ALA A 75 -7.43 -2.21 1.38
C ALA A 75 -6.49 -2.85 2.39
N PHE A 76 -6.35 -2.23 3.57
CA PHE A 76 -5.50 -2.75 4.63
C PHE A 76 -5.96 -4.14 5.09
N ASN A 77 -7.26 -4.33 5.30
CA ASN A 77 -7.82 -5.63 5.69
C ASN A 77 -7.59 -6.70 4.61
N LEU A 78 -7.72 -6.37 3.32
CA LEU A 78 -7.49 -7.32 2.24
C LEU A 78 -6.04 -7.79 2.17
N VAL A 79 -5.09 -6.86 2.32
CA VAL A 79 -3.65 -7.15 2.29
C VAL A 79 -3.14 -7.76 3.60
N ALA A 80 -3.86 -7.58 4.71
CA ALA A 80 -3.54 -8.21 5.99
C ALA A 80 -4.04 -9.66 6.11
N LEU A 81 -5.00 -10.05 5.27
CA LEU A 81 -5.56 -11.40 5.23
C LEU A 81 -4.87 -12.32 4.20
N SER A 82 -4.04 -11.77 3.32
CA SER A 82 -3.23 -12.49 2.33
C SER A 82 -1.93 -13.00 2.95
#